data_AF-A0A1Y2E2T9-F1
#
_entry.id   AF-A0A1Y2E2T9-F1
#
_cell.length_a   1.000
_cell.length_b   1.000
_cell.length_c   1.000
_cell.angle_alpha   90.00
_cell.angle_beta   90.00
_cell.angle_gamma   90.00
#
_symmetry.space_group_name_H-M   'P 1'
#
loop_
_entity.id
_entity.type
_entity.pdbx_description
1 polymer ?
#
loop_
_entity_poly.entity_id
_entity_poly.type
_entity_poly.pdbx_seq_one_letter_code
_entity_poly.pdbx_strand_id
1 'polypeptide(L)'
;MLYEALEAQRALEAEVERHVQAQRDLDNLYDSIFQGFTPGFPEEDTKENELNSALQAYHGARVQFECESSAVQILSQAQHRMTSALHAIENALDHSRMDMFGGSFVSDMMERNELHKCEMDVSQAQMLVIQAQRMSPTVGNLPPVKIAQGSLMSDVLFDNIFTDAAFHDKIKDSRLELQRCARVLDQQLNAARGRQQELGLTVRGKTQVLDTARAELQEARQSIFETVA
;
A
#
# COMPACT_ATOMS: atom_id res chain seq x y z
N MET A 1 -24.27 -28.31 11.45
CA MET A 1 -22.89 -27.97 11.05
C MET A 1 -22.70 -26.50 10.67
N LEU A 2 -23.14 -26.00 9.50
CA LEU A 2 -22.95 -24.56 9.14
C LEU A 2 -23.74 -23.58 10.05
N TYR A 3 -24.95 -23.96 10.46
CA TYR A 3 -25.79 -23.15 11.35
C TYR A 3 -25.24 -23.07 12.78
N GLU A 4 -24.81 -24.19 13.35
CA GLU A 4 -24.16 -24.26 14.67
C GLU A 4 -22.85 -23.48 14.71
N ALA A 5 -22.07 -23.49 13.62
CA ALA A 5 -20.84 -22.70 13.53
C ALA A 5 -21.12 -21.18 13.54
N LEU A 6 -22.20 -20.74 12.90
CA LEU A 6 -22.64 -19.35 12.87
C LEU A 6 -23.20 -18.89 14.23
N GLU A 7 -23.94 -19.75 14.93
CA GLU A 7 -24.41 -19.46 16.30
C GLU A 7 -23.25 -19.42 17.30
N ALA A 8 -22.32 -20.36 17.21
CA ALA A 8 -21.11 -20.37 18.03
C ALA A 8 -20.24 -19.13 17.78
N GLN A 9 -20.11 -18.70 16.52
CA GLN A 9 -19.40 -17.47 16.16
C GLN A 9 -20.07 -16.24 16.81
N ARG A 10 -21.39 -16.09 16.69
CA ARG A 10 -22.12 -14.95 17.28
C ARG A 10 -22.05 -14.94 18.80
N ALA A 11 -22.16 -16.09 19.44
CA ALA A 11 -22.02 -16.21 20.89
C ALA A 11 -20.60 -15.82 21.34
N LEU A 12 -19.58 -16.24 20.59
CA LEU A 12 -18.19 -15.86 20.86
C LEU A 12 -17.96 -14.35 20.65
N GLU A 13 -18.50 -13.78 19.58
CA GLU A 13 -18.43 -12.33 19.32
C GLU A 13 -19.06 -11.53 20.46
N ALA A 14 -20.23 -11.95 20.97
CA ALA A 14 -20.89 -11.31 22.10
C ALA A 14 -20.08 -11.40 23.40
N GLU A 15 -19.46 -12.54 23.69
CA GLU A 15 -18.60 -12.69 24.88
C GLU A 15 -17.28 -11.91 24.74
N VAL A 16 -16.71 -11.80 23.53
CA VAL A 16 -15.56 -10.92 23.27
C VAL A 16 -15.93 -9.45 23.50
N GLU A 17 -17.07 -8.98 23.01
CA GLU A 17 -17.55 -7.62 23.26
C GLU A 17 -17.74 -7.36 24.76
N ARG A 18 -18.35 -8.30 25.48
CA ARG A 18 -18.56 -8.20 26.93
C ARG A 18 -17.23 -8.14 27.68
N HIS A 19 -16.27 -8.99 27.33
CA HIS A 19 -14.92 -8.98 27.91
C HIS A 19 -14.22 -7.64 27.65
N VAL A 20 -14.27 -7.13 26.42
CA VAL A 20 -13.68 -5.84 26.06
C VAL A 20 -14.32 -4.69 26.85
N GLN A 21 -15.64 -4.71 27.03
CA GLN A 21 -16.34 -3.69 27.82
C GLN A 21 -15.96 -3.76 29.30
N ALA A 22 -15.96 -4.95 29.90
CA ALA A 22 -15.56 -5.14 31.29
C ALA A 22 -14.11 -4.70 31.53
N GLN A 23 -13.19 -5.00 30.60
CA GLN A 23 -11.80 -4.56 30.67
C GLN A 23 -11.68 -3.03 30.69
N ARG A 24 -12.45 -2.34 29.84
CA ARG A 24 -12.48 -0.86 29.81
C ARG A 24 -13.04 -0.27 31.09
N ASP A 25 -14.11 -0.85 31.63
CA ASP A 25 -14.72 -0.37 32.87
C ASP A 25 -13.74 -0.54 34.04
N LEU A 26 -12.96 -1.62 34.05
CA LEU A 26 -11.91 -1.92 35.02
C LEU A 26 -10.72 -0.96 34.88
N ASP A 27 -10.25 -0.70 33.65
CA ASP A 27 -9.22 0.30 33.36
C ASP A 27 -9.65 1.70 33.83
N ASN A 28 -10.89 2.12 33.52
CA ASN A 28 -11.42 3.41 33.95
C ASN A 28 -11.51 3.54 35.48
N LEU A 29 -11.91 2.47 36.17
CA LEU A 29 -11.95 2.45 37.63
C LEU A 29 -10.55 2.64 38.20
N TYR A 30 -9.57 1.89 37.69
CA TYR A 30 -8.19 2.00 38.14
C TYR A 30 -7.57 3.37 37.83
N ASP A 31 -7.79 3.91 36.63
CA ASP A 31 -7.29 5.23 36.26
C ASP A 31 -7.91 6.34 37.12
N SER A 32 -9.12 6.15 37.64
CA SER A 32 -9.72 7.11 38.59
C SER A 32 -9.10 7.08 39.99
N ILE A 33 -8.52 5.94 40.39
CA ILE A 33 -7.95 5.71 41.72
C ILE A 33 -6.45 6.01 41.75
N PHE A 34 -5.74 5.62 40.69
CA PHE A 34 -4.28 5.65 40.57
C PHE A 34 -3.78 6.75 39.62
N GLN A 35 -4.53 7.83 39.45
CA GLN A 35 -4.14 8.88 38.51
C GLN A 35 -2.93 9.68 39.01
N GLY A 36 -1.78 9.53 38.32
CA GLY A 36 -0.54 10.23 38.64
C GLY A 36 0.32 9.47 39.66
N PHE A 37 1.33 10.14 40.21
CA PHE A 37 2.28 9.52 41.13
C PHE A 37 1.58 8.85 42.31
N THR A 38 1.77 7.54 42.51
CA THR A 38 1.12 6.75 43.56
C THR A 38 2.03 6.68 44.80
N PRO A 39 1.86 7.56 45.82
CA PRO A 39 2.83 7.68 46.90
C PRO A 39 2.86 6.40 47.75
N GLY A 40 4.05 5.82 47.93
CA GLY A 40 4.24 4.57 48.66
C GLY A 40 4.26 3.31 47.80
N PHE A 41 4.01 3.44 46.48
CA PHE A 41 3.95 2.31 45.55
C PHE A 41 4.79 2.54 44.27
N PRO A 42 6.12 2.70 44.39
CA PRO A 42 7.00 3.00 43.24
C PRO A 42 7.04 1.91 42.16
N GLU A 43 6.64 0.68 42.51
CA GLU A 43 6.50 -0.42 41.55
C GLU A 43 5.34 -0.18 40.58
N GLU A 44 4.22 0.40 41.05
CA GLU A 44 3.08 0.75 40.19
C GLU A 44 3.45 1.90 39.24
N ASP A 45 4.13 2.94 39.74
CA ASP A 45 4.65 4.02 38.90
C ASP A 45 5.60 3.49 37.80
N THR A 46 6.43 2.47 38.13
CA THR A 46 7.34 1.83 37.16
C THR A 46 6.54 1.13 36.05
N LYS A 47 5.53 0.34 36.43
CA LYS A 47 4.65 -0.37 35.48
C LYS A 47 3.81 0.58 34.63
N GLU A 48 3.36 1.71 35.20
CA GLU A 48 2.66 2.75 34.43
C GLU A 48 3.58 3.35 33.35
N ASN A 49 4.84 3.63 33.70
CA ASN A 49 5.83 4.11 32.73
C ASN A 49 6.16 3.06 31.65
N GLU A 50 6.22 1.78 32.01
CA GLU A 50 6.40 0.67 31.07
C GLU A 50 5.22 0.54 30.11
N LEU A 51 3.99 0.62 30.61
CA LEU A 51 2.77 0.64 29.79
C LEU A 51 2.77 1.82 28.82
N ASN A 52 3.07 3.03 29.30
CA ASN A 52 3.16 4.23 28.48
C ASN A 52 4.23 4.09 27.37
N SER A 53 5.38 3.51 27.70
CA SER A 53 6.45 3.23 26.74
C SER A 53 6.04 2.19 25.70
N ALA A 54 5.37 1.12 26.12
CA ALA A 54 4.85 0.08 25.23
C ALA A 54 3.77 0.65 24.28
N LEU A 55 2.90 1.52 24.79
CA LEU A 55 1.85 2.18 24.02
C LEU A 55 2.44 3.09 22.94
N GLN A 56 3.43 3.92 23.28
CA GLN A 56 4.14 4.76 22.31
C GLN A 56 4.83 3.92 21.23
N ALA A 57 5.50 2.84 21.61
CA ALA A 57 6.15 1.93 20.67
C ALA A 57 5.16 1.24 19.73
N TYR A 58 4.00 0.81 20.26
CA TYR A 58 2.92 0.24 19.46
C TYR A 58 2.35 1.24 18.45
N HIS A 59 2.04 2.47 18.88
CA HIS A 59 1.52 3.51 17.99
C HIS A 59 2.53 3.86 16.88
N GLY A 60 3.81 4.00 17.22
CA GLY A 60 4.86 4.24 16.24
C GLY A 60 4.94 3.14 15.18
N ALA A 61 4.95 1.86 15.61
CA ALA A 61 4.96 0.72 14.69
C ALA A 61 3.70 0.65 13.84
N ARG A 62 2.54 0.98 14.40
CA ARG A 62 1.26 0.95 13.70
C ARG A 62 1.16 2.02 12.61
N VAL A 63 1.59 3.25 12.91
CA VAL A 63 1.65 4.33 11.91
C VAL A 63 2.55 3.92 10.73
N GLN A 64 3.72 3.36 11.01
CA GLN A 64 4.62 2.87 9.96
C GLN A 64 3.98 1.78 9.11
N PHE A 65 3.32 0.81 9.73
CA PHE A 65 2.58 -0.23 9.02
C PHE A 65 1.47 0.33 8.13
N GLU A 66 0.70 1.30 8.62
CA GLU A 66 -0.40 1.93 7.88
C GLU A 66 0.11 2.75 6.69
N CYS A 67 1.22 3.49 6.86
CA CYS A 67 1.90 4.19 5.77
C CYS A 67 2.39 3.21 4.69
N GLU A 68 3.08 2.12 5.06
CA GLU A 68 3.56 1.13 4.10
C GLU A 68 2.40 0.38 3.43
N SER A 69 1.34 0.07 4.16
CA SER A 69 0.12 -0.53 3.60
C SER A 69 -0.54 0.38 2.56
N SER A 70 -0.59 1.69 2.83
CA SER A 70 -1.09 2.67 1.86
C SER A 70 -0.21 2.73 0.61
N ALA A 71 1.12 2.68 0.78
CA ALA A 71 2.06 2.61 -0.34
C ALA A 71 1.82 1.35 -1.21
N VAL A 72 1.62 0.18 -0.60
CA VAL A 72 1.30 -1.07 -1.33
C VAL A 72 0.00 -0.95 -2.12
N GLN A 73 -1.03 -0.34 -1.55
CA GLN A 73 -2.30 -0.13 -2.23
C GLN A 73 -2.14 0.79 -3.46
N ILE A 74 -1.44 1.91 -3.31
CA ILE A 74 -1.20 2.86 -4.40
C ILE A 74 -0.33 2.23 -5.50
N LEU A 75 0.74 1.50 -5.13
CA LEU A 75 1.60 0.79 -6.08
C LEU A 75 0.84 -0.32 -6.82
N SER A 76 -0.10 -1.00 -6.15
CA SER A 76 -0.97 -1.96 -6.80
C SER A 76 -1.86 -1.29 -7.86
N GLN A 77 -2.41 -0.10 -7.57
CA GLN A 77 -3.14 0.67 -8.59
C GLN A 77 -2.25 1.09 -9.75
N ALA A 78 -1.02 1.53 -9.48
CA ALA A 78 -0.04 1.86 -10.52
C ALA A 78 0.26 0.65 -11.41
N GLN A 79 0.39 -0.55 -10.83
CA GLN A 79 0.61 -1.79 -11.58
C GLN A 79 -0.57 -2.10 -12.52
N HIS A 80 -1.81 -1.88 -12.06
CA HIS A 80 -2.99 -2.07 -12.91
C HIS A 80 -2.97 -1.11 -14.10
N ARG A 81 -2.61 0.17 -13.89
CA ARG A 81 -2.43 1.14 -14.98
C ARG A 81 -1.33 0.73 -15.95
N MET A 82 -0.19 0.32 -15.44
CA MET A 82 0.93 -0.15 -16.25
C MET A 82 0.56 -1.40 -17.08
N THR A 83 -0.24 -2.29 -16.51
CA THR A 83 -0.78 -3.47 -17.21
C THR A 83 -1.72 -3.04 -18.33
N SER A 84 -2.63 -2.08 -18.09
CA SER A 84 -3.50 -1.53 -19.13
C SER A 84 -2.70 -0.86 -20.27
N ALA A 85 -1.65 -0.11 -19.93
CA ALA A 85 -0.75 0.48 -20.92
C ALA A 85 -0.05 -0.59 -21.78
N LEU A 86 0.41 -1.70 -21.16
CA LEU A 86 1.01 -2.82 -21.88
C LEU A 86 0.03 -3.47 -22.86
N HIS A 87 -1.25 -3.61 -22.50
CA HIS A 87 -2.27 -4.12 -23.43
C HIS A 87 -2.51 -3.13 -24.58
N ALA A 88 -2.60 -1.84 -24.28
CA ALA A 88 -2.83 -0.81 -25.30
C ALA A 88 -1.67 -0.75 -26.31
N ILE A 89 -0.42 -0.84 -25.87
CA ILE A 89 0.72 -0.83 -26.80
C ILE A 89 0.83 -2.10 -27.66
N GLU A 90 0.42 -3.26 -27.14
CA GLU A 90 0.36 -4.50 -27.94
C GLU A 90 -0.76 -4.39 -29.00
N ASN A 91 -1.93 -3.83 -28.65
CA ASN A 91 -2.98 -3.53 -29.63
C ASN A 91 -2.49 -2.56 -30.71
N ALA A 92 -1.78 -1.49 -30.32
CA ALA A 92 -1.19 -0.55 -31.27
C ALA A 92 -0.19 -1.24 -32.22
N LEU A 93 0.64 -2.17 -31.72
CA LEU A 93 1.55 -2.97 -32.56
C LEU A 93 0.80 -3.86 -33.54
N ASP A 94 -0.31 -4.47 -33.13
CA ASP A 94 -1.12 -5.32 -34.01
C ASP A 94 -1.82 -4.50 -35.10
N HIS A 95 -2.35 -3.31 -34.77
CA HIS A 95 -2.88 -2.37 -35.75
C HIS A 95 -1.79 -1.88 -36.72
N SER A 96 -0.63 -1.51 -36.20
CA SER A 96 0.54 -1.10 -36.99
C SER A 96 1.01 -2.19 -37.97
N ARG A 97 1.01 -3.46 -37.54
CA ARG A 97 1.32 -4.60 -38.43
C ARG A 97 0.31 -4.74 -39.54
N MET A 98 -0.98 -4.59 -39.23
CA MET A 98 -2.04 -4.66 -40.24
C MET A 98 -1.90 -3.55 -41.27
N ASP A 99 -1.47 -2.37 -40.84
CA ASP A 99 -1.26 -1.21 -41.69
C ASP A 99 -0.12 -1.40 -42.71
N MET A 100 1.02 -1.96 -42.25
CA MET A 100 2.18 -2.29 -43.09
C MET A 100 1.87 -3.24 -44.28
N PHE A 101 0.75 -3.98 -44.26
CA PHE A 101 0.34 -4.91 -45.32
C PHE A 101 -0.84 -4.40 -46.16
N GLY A 102 -1.14 -3.10 -46.12
CA GLY A 102 -2.18 -2.45 -46.91
C GLY A 102 -3.38 -2.01 -46.09
N GLY A 103 -3.13 -1.37 -44.94
CA GLY A 103 -4.17 -0.85 -44.07
C GLY A 103 -5.00 0.28 -44.68
N SER A 104 -6.17 0.45 -44.09
CA SER A 104 -7.12 1.53 -44.40
C SER A 104 -6.97 2.63 -43.35
N PHE A 105 -7.38 3.87 -43.66
CA PHE A 105 -7.45 5.03 -42.75
C PHE A 105 -8.03 4.74 -41.35
N VAL A 106 -8.85 3.69 -41.21
CA VAL A 106 -9.42 3.24 -39.93
C VAL A 106 -8.36 2.61 -39.00
N SER A 107 -7.36 1.90 -39.53
CA SER A 107 -6.27 1.26 -38.76
C SER A 107 -5.43 2.31 -38.04
N ASP A 108 -5.06 3.38 -38.74
CA ASP A 108 -4.31 4.52 -38.18
C ASP A 108 -5.02 5.19 -37.01
N MET A 109 -6.34 5.39 -37.11
CA MET A 109 -7.12 6.00 -36.03
C MET A 109 -7.14 5.12 -34.78
N MET A 110 -7.25 3.79 -34.95
CA MET A 110 -7.25 2.84 -33.84
C MET A 110 -5.87 2.77 -33.18
N GLU A 111 -4.80 2.67 -33.97
CA GLU A 111 -3.42 2.70 -33.49
C GLU A 111 -3.13 3.95 -32.65
N ARG A 112 -3.51 5.13 -33.16
CA ARG A 112 -3.31 6.40 -32.42
C ARG A 112 -4.12 6.47 -31.14
N ASN A 113 -5.35 5.96 -31.14
CA ASN A 113 -6.18 5.91 -29.95
C ASN A 113 -5.55 4.99 -28.88
N GLU A 114 -5.05 3.82 -29.27
CA GLU A 114 -4.38 2.90 -28.35
C GLU A 114 -3.06 3.48 -27.82
N LEU A 115 -2.26 4.16 -28.65
CA LEU A 115 -1.04 4.86 -28.20
C LEU A 115 -1.36 5.99 -27.22
N HIS A 116 -2.41 6.77 -27.48
CA HIS A 116 -2.85 7.82 -26.56
C HIS A 116 -3.31 7.23 -25.21
N LYS A 117 -4.09 6.14 -25.25
CA LYS A 117 -4.51 5.41 -24.04
C LYS A 117 -3.31 4.87 -23.25
N CYS A 118 -2.34 4.29 -23.95
CA CYS A 118 -1.09 3.82 -23.35
C CYS A 118 -0.38 4.95 -22.59
N GLU A 119 -0.23 6.11 -23.21
CA GLU A 119 0.42 7.26 -22.57
C GLU A 119 -0.34 7.78 -21.34
N MET A 120 -1.67 7.88 -21.44
CA MET A 120 -2.50 8.27 -20.30
C MET A 120 -2.30 7.31 -19.11
N ASP A 121 -2.32 6.00 -19.35
CA ASP A 121 -2.15 5.00 -18.30
C ASP A 121 -0.72 5.02 -17.72
N VAL A 122 0.32 5.24 -18.55
CA VAL A 122 1.71 5.42 -18.08
C VAL A 122 1.84 6.66 -17.20
N SER A 123 1.28 7.78 -17.63
CA SER A 123 1.30 9.03 -16.87
C SER A 123 0.60 8.88 -15.51
N GLN A 124 -0.57 8.21 -15.49
CA GLN A 124 -1.27 7.90 -14.25
C GLN A 124 -0.46 6.98 -13.34
N ALA A 125 0.20 5.95 -13.89
CA ALA A 125 1.06 5.06 -13.11
C ALA A 125 2.23 5.84 -12.47
N GLN A 126 2.87 6.76 -13.21
CA GLN A 126 3.95 7.61 -12.69
C GLN A 126 3.46 8.52 -11.54
N MET A 127 2.30 9.16 -11.70
CA MET A 127 1.69 9.99 -10.66
C MET A 127 1.37 9.19 -9.39
N LEU A 128 0.86 7.96 -9.55
CA LEU A 128 0.61 7.06 -8.43
C LEU A 128 1.91 6.67 -7.72
N VAL A 129 3.01 6.42 -8.44
CA VAL A 129 4.30 6.16 -7.80
C VAL A 129 4.78 7.37 -7.00
N ILE A 130 4.65 8.59 -7.52
CA ILE A 130 4.97 9.81 -6.78
C ILE A 130 4.12 9.94 -5.51
N GLN A 131 2.85 9.54 -5.56
CA GLN A 131 2.00 9.50 -4.37
C GLN A 131 2.46 8.43 -3.37
N ALA A 132 2.83 7.24 -3.84
CA ALA A 132 3.35 6.16 -3.00
C ALA A 132 4.65 6.55 -2.29
N GLN A 133 5.52 7.33 -2.94
CA GLN A 133 6.76 7.86 -2.35
C GLN A 133 6.51 8.76 -1.14
N ARG A 134 5.37 9.46 -1.08
CA ARG A 134 4.98 10.27 0.09
C ARG A 134 4.58 9.42 1.28
N MET A 135 4.12 8.19 1.04
CA MET A 135 3.74 7.23 2.09
C MET A 135 4.96 6.41 2.54
N SER A 136 5.80 6.00 1.59
CA SER A 136 7.03 5.24 1.85
C SER A 136 8.18 5.82 1.02
N PRO A 137 9.12 6.57 1.66
CA PRO A 137 10.26 7.18 0.97
C PRO A 137 11.23 6.18 0.32
N THR A 138 11.10 4.89 0.64
CA THR A 138 11.92 3.82 0.08
C THR A 138 11.48 3.41 -1.34
N VAL A 139 10.30 3.84 -1.78
CA VAL A 139 9.82 3.62 -3.15
C VAL A 139 10.68 4.43 -4.12
N GLY A 140 11.34 3.73 -5.04
CA GLY A 140 12.20 4.35 -6.03
C GLY A 140 11.43 5.07 -7.14
N ASN A 141 12.16 5.87 -7.95
CA ASN A 141 11.62 6.42 -9.18
C ASN A 141 11.46 5.31 -10.24
N LEU A 142 10.45 5.46 -11.10
CA LEU A 142 10.33 4.63 -12.29
C LEU A 142 11.28 5.09 -13.40
N PRO A 143 11.77 4.17 -14.25
CA PRO A 143 12.46 4.53 -15.48
C PRO A 143 11.57 5.40 -16.38
N PRO A 144 12.14 6.35 -17.14
CA PRO A 144 11.38 7.10 -18.12
C PRO A 144 10.85 6.15 -19.20
N VAL A 145 9.64 6.42 -19.66
CA VAL A 145 9.00 5.73 -20.78
C VAL A 145 8.58 6.78 -21.79
N LYS A 146 9.02 6.62 -23.04
CA LYS A 146 8.62 7.46 -24.17
C LYS A 146 7.67 6.66 -25.04
N ILE A 147 6.39 7.07 -25.05
CA ILE A 147 5.41 6.51 -25.98
C ILE A 147 5.57 7.21 -27.32
N ALA A 148 5.65 6.44 -28.39
CA ALA A 148 5.73 6.94 -29.75
C ALA A 148 4.43 7.66 -30.12
N GLN A 149 4.33 8.96 -29.86
CA GLN A 149 3.28 9.78 -30.43
C GLN A 149 3.74 10.31 -31.79
N GLY A 150 2.97 10.05 -32.84
CA GLY A 150 3.07 10.79 -34.09
C GLY A 150 2.65 12.24 -33.83
N SER A 151 3.59 13.10 -33.46
CA SER A 151 3.31 14.51 -33.19
C SER A 151 2.90 15.21 -34.49
N LEU A 152 1.65 15.69 -34.56
CA LEU A 152 1.17 16.66 -35.55
C LEU A 152 1.65 18.11 -35.26
N MET A 153 2.70 18.30 -34.44
CA MET A 153 3.20 19.62 -34.00
C MET A 153 4.72 19.74 -34.12
N SER A 154 5.33 18.97 -35.00
CA SER A 154 6.75 19.13 -35.39
C SER A 154 6.82 19.20 -36.92
N ASP A 155 6.08 20.15 -37.50
CA ASP A 155 6.40 20.62 -38.83
C ASP A 155 7.88 21.06 -38.83
N VAL A 156 8.58 20.69 -39.90
CA VAL A 156 9.90 21.21 -40.35
C VAL A 156 11.18 20.43 -39.98
N LEU A 157 11.18 19.20 -39.44
CA LEU A 157 12.47 18.46 -39.25
C LEU A 157 12.53 16.96 -39.57
N PHE A 158 11.60 16.36 -40.32
CA PHE A 158 11.71 14.91 -40.62
C PHE A 158 11.20 14.49 -41.99
N ASP A 159 12.04 14.71 -43.00
CA ASP A 159 11.85 14.22 -44.38
C ASP A 159 12.08 12.68 -44.52
N ASN A 160 11.96 11.87 -43.44
CA ASN A 160 12.23 10.42 -43.48
C ASN A 160 11.53 9.56 -42.39
N ILE A 161 10.49 10.07 -41.70
CA ILE A 161 9.71 9.27 -40.71
C ILE A 161 8.51 8.52 -41.35
N PHE A 162 8.24 8.73 -42.64
CA PHE A 162 6.95 8.37 -43.28
C PHE A 162 6.78 6.92 -43.76
N THR A 163 7.70 6.01 -43.51
CA THR A 163 7.42 4.58 -43.79
C THR A 163 6.83 3.92 -42.56
N ASP A 164 5.69 3.23 -42.73
CA ASP A 164 4.97 2.48 -41.68
C ASP A 164 5.91 1.58 -40.86
N ALA A 165 6.95 1.03 -41.49
CA ALA A 165 8.01 0.25 -40.84
C ALA A 165 8.79 1.03 -39.75
N ALA A 166 9.12 2.31 -39.99
CA ALA A 166 9.85 3.14 -39.04
C ALA A 166 8.98 3.57 -37.85
N PHE A 167 7.68 3.79 -38.08
CA PHE A 167 6.73 4.05 -36.99
C PHE A 167 6.48 2.79 -36.16
N HIS A 168 6.29 1.65 -36.83
CA HIS A 168 6.17 0.34 -36.21
C HIS A 168 7.38 0.03 -35.29
N ASP A 169 8.61 0.30 -35.74
CA ASP A 169 9.80 0.09 -34.93
C ASP A 169 9.87 1.03 -33.71
N LYS A 170 9.38 2.28 -33.82
CA LYS A 170 9.25 3.17 -32.64
C LYS A 170 8.28 2.62 -31.61
N ILE A 171 7.17 2.01 -32.04
CA ILE A 171 6.21 1.40 -31.11
C ILE A 171 6.84 0.18 -30.42
N LYS A 172 7.67 -0.60 -31.12
CA LYS A 172 8.45 -1.68 -30.48
C LYS A 172 9.38 -1.15 -29.41
N ASP A 173 10.09 -0.04 -29.68
CA ASP A 173 10.99 0.59 -28.72
C ASP A 173 10.22 1.09 -27.48
N SER A 174 9.11 1.78 -27.68
CA SER A 174 8.20 2.20 -26.61
C SER A 174 7.71 1.02 -25.77
N ARG A 175 7.40 -0.12 -26.40
CA ARG A 175 7.00 -1.33 -25.68
C ARG A 175 8.14 -1.89 -24.83
N LEU A 176 9.36 -1.92 -25.34
CA LEU A 176 10.53 -2.38 -24.57
C LEU A 176 10.79 -1.48 -23.36
N GLU A 177 10.66 -0.17 -23.52
CA GLU A 177 10.73 0.79 -22.41
C GLU A 177 9.62 0.54 -21.38
N LEU A 178 8.38 0.35 -21.84
CA LEU A 178 7.24 0.08 -20.99
C LEU A 178 7.40 -1.21 -20.18
N GLN A 179 7.87 -2.29 -20.82
CA GLN A 179 8.18 -3.56 -20.16
C GLN A 179 9.31 -3.43 -19.13
N ARG A 180 10.34 -2.62 -19.39
CA ARG A 180 11.37 -2.31 -18.39
C ARG A 180 10.75 -1.58 -17.20
N CYS A 181 9.94 -0.57 -17.45
CA CYS A 181 9.27 0.21 -16.40
C CYS A 181 8.33 -0.65 -15.55
N ALA A 182 7.52 -1.51 -16.18
CA ALA A 182 6.62 -2.44 -15.50
C ALA A 182 7.38 -3.40 -14.59
N ARG A 183 8.51 -3.96 -15.05
CA ARG A 183 9.35 -4.83 -14.22
C ARG A 183 9.91 -4.11 -13.00
N VAL A 184 10.33 -2.86 -13.14
CA VAL A 184 10.80 -2.06 -12.01
C VAL A 184 9.65 -1.78 -11.04
N LEU A 185 8.47 -1.44 -11.54
CA LEU A 185 7.28 -1.23 -10.70
C LEU A 185 6.90 -2.49 -9.91
N ASP A 186 6.94 -3.67 -10.54
CA ASP A 186 6.69 -4.95 -9.87
C ASP A 186 7.71 -5.24 -8.77
N GLN A 187 9.00 -4.96 -9.02
CA GLN A 187 10.05 -5.10 -8.01
C GLN A 187 9.79 -4.17 -6.81
N GLN A 188 9.40 -2.92 -7.06
CA GLN A 188 9.08 -1.95 -6.01
C GLN A 188 7.85 -2.39 -5.20
N LEU A 189 6.79 -2.87 -5.87
CA LEU A 189 5.59 -3.39 -5.21
C LEU A 189 5.89 -4.62 -4.35
N ASN A 190 6.70 -5.55 -4.85
CA ASN A 190 7.09 -6.74 -4.09
C ASN A 190 7.95 -6.38 -2.88
N ALA A 191 8.88 -5.44 -3.03
CA ALA A 191 9.68 -4.93 -1.91
C ALA A 191 8.79 -4.24 -0.86
N ALA A 192 7.81 -3.44 -1.28
CA ALA A 192 6.85 -2.80 -0.38
C ALA A 192 5.99 -3.82 0.38
N ARG A 193 5.52 -4.87 -0.30
CA ARG A 193 4.80 -5.98 0.34
C ARG A 193 5.67 -6.71 1.37
N GLY A 194 6.94 -6.93 1.07
CA GLY A 194 7.89 -7.50 2.04
C GLY A 194 8.00 -6.65 3.31
N ARG A 195 8.22 -5.34 3.15
CA ARG A 195 8.26 -4.40 4.29
C ARG A 195 6.95 -4.34 5.07
N GLN A 196 5.82 -4.34 4.37
CA GLN A 196 4.50 -4.37 5.01
C GLN A 196 4.34 -5.61 5.89
N GLN A 197 4.79 -6.78 5.42
CA GLN A 197 4.74 -8.03 6.20
C GLN A 197 5.63 -7.96 7.44
N GLU A 198 6.86 -7.46 7.32
CA GLU A 198 7.80 -7.26 8.43
C GLU A 198 7.25 -6.28 9.48
N LEU A 199 6.68 -5.16 9.03
CA LEU A 199 6.02 -4.20 9.91
C LEU A 199 4.79 -4.83 10.58
N GLY A 200 4.03 -5.67 9.87
CA GLY A 200 2.91 -6.40 10.45
C GLY A 200 3.32 -7.42 11.52
N LEU A 201 4.51 -8.01 11.41
CA LEU A 201 5.11 -8.82 12.49
C LEU A 201 5.51 -7.94 13.67
N THR A 202 6.12 -6.79 13.39
CA THR A 202 6.53 -5.82 14.42
C THR A 202 5.32 -5.33 15.23
N VAL A 203 4.24 -4.92 14.56
CA VAL A 203 3.00 -4.47 15.22
C VAL A 203 2.46 -5.57 16.13
N ARG A 204 2.38 -6.82 15.64
CA ARG A 204 1.93 -7.95 16.46
C ARG A 204 2.78 -8.16 17.71
N GLY A 205 4.12 -8.10 17.57
CA GLY A 205 5.02 -8.19 18.73
C GLY A 205 4.81 -7.03 19.71
N LYS A 206 4.64 -5.81 19.22
CA LYS A 206 4.36 -4.64 20.08
C LYS A 206 2.99 -4.70 20.75
N THR A 207 1.98 -5.29 20.10
CA THR A 207 0.67 -5.57 20.72
C THR A 207 0.82 -6.53 21.89
N GLN A 208 1.58 -7.63 21.74
CA GLN A 208 1.81 -8.57 22.84
C GLN A 208 2.51 -7.92 24.03
N VAL A 209 3.52 -7.07 23.78
CA VAL A 209 4.20 -6.31 24.84
C VAL A 209 3.23 -5.35 25.54
N LEU A 210 2.39 -4.63 24.77
CA LEU A 210 1.39 -3.72 25.31
C LEU A 210 0.36 -4.45 26.18
N ASP A 211 -0.13 -5.59 25.72
CA ASP A 211 -1.10 -6.40 26.46
C ASP A 211 -0.50 -6.95 27.76
N THR A 212 0.76 -7.36 27.73
CA THR A 212 1.51 -7.82 28.92
C THR A 212 1.69 -6.69 29.93
N ALA A 213 2.17 -5.53 29.49
CA ALA A 213 2.36 -4.37 30.37
C ALA A 213 1.03 -3.89 31.00
N ARG A 214 -0.08 -3.97 30.24
CA ARG A 214 -1.41 -3.65 30.79
C ARG A 214 -1.81 -4.65 31.88
N ALA A 215 -1.63 -5.95 31.65
CA ALA A 215 -1.96 -6.97 32.63
C ALA A 215 -1.11 -6.82 33.91
N GLU A 216 0.20 -6.58 33.77
CA GLU A 216 1.10 -6.39 34.91
C GLU A 216 0.76 -5.15 35.73
N LEU A 217 0.35 -4.05 35.09
CA LEU A 217 -0.11 -2.84 35.77
C LEU A 217 -1.43 -3.09 36.52
N GLN A 218 -2.39 -3.77 35.89
CA GLN A 218 -3.65 -4.14 36.56
C GLN A 218 -3.41 -5.03 37.78
N GLU A 219 -2.52 -6.03 37.68
CA GLU A 219 -2.19 -6.91 38.80
C GLU A 219 -1.54 -6.13 39.97
N ALA A 220 -0.65 -5.18 39.67
CA ALA A 220 -0.08 -4.31 40.69
C ALA A 220 -1.15 -3.45 41.38
N ARG A 221 -2.04 -2.82 40.58
CA ARG A 221 -3.14 -1.99 41.11
C ARG A 221 -4.13 -2.81 41.95
N GLN A 222 -4.44 -4.03 41.52
CA GLN A 222 -5.25 -4.97 42.30
C GLN A 222 -4.59 -5.29 43.65
N SER A 223 -3.31 -5.65 43.64
CA SER A 223 -2.57 -6.00 44.86
C SER A 223 -2.51 -4.83 45.86
N ILE A 224 -2.34 -3.60 45.35
CA ILE A 224 -2.38 -2.39 46.17
C ILE A 224 -3.76 -2.18 46.77
N PHE A 225 -4.81 -2.31 45.95
CA PHE A 225 -6.19 -2.18 46.42
C PHE A 225 -6.51 -3.18 47.53
N GLU A 226 -6.11 -4.45 47.37
CA GLU A 226 -6.31 -5.50 48.38
C GLU A 226 -5.51 -5.26 49.68
N THR A 227 -4.39 -4.53 49.61
CA THR A 227 -3.55 -4.23 50.78
C THR A 227 -4.07 -3.02 51.57
N VAL A 228 -4.76 -2.09 50.91
CA VAL A 228 -5.18 -0.80 51.49
C VAL A 228 -6.68 -0.77 51.84
N ALA A 229 -7.51 -1.62 51.22
CA ALA A 229 -8.94 -1.77 51.51
C ALA A 229 -9.21 -2.56 52.80
#